data_AF-A0A0X3PWF0-F1
#
_entry.id   AF-A0A0X3PWF0-F1
#
_cell.length_a   1.000
_cell.length_b   1.000
_cell.length_c   1.000
_cell.angle_alpha   90.00
_cell.angle_beta   90.00
_cell.angle_gamma   90.00
#
_symmetry.space_group_name_H-M   'P 1'
#
loop_
_entity.id
_entity.type
_entity.pdbx_description
1 polymer ?
#
loop_
_entity_poly.entity_id
_entity_poly.type
_entity_poly.pdbx_seq_one_letter_code
_entity_poly.pdbx_strand_id
1 'polypeptide(L)'
;MLKLVPNELALDVEVKYPVETPLSAFRLIHEQGQSEDSLAGYGCPYDYFYPINKYADNLLNMLWKLGRNRRIILSSFNPDMCLALKLKQSTYPVLFISRAGLDTSDSIDWAHTLDPRHVSALSSACWAHLANLDGVVLHSCCLQASPSGTDESTRELLSFLSDNRLSCIPYGPGISTADYRKYAARIGLTGVCINDVVDLAKTEDLRWTPAE
;
A
#
# COMPACT_ATOMS: atom_id res chain seq x y z
N MET A 1 -4.87 21.90 8.19
CA MET A 1 -5.22 21.05 7.04
C MET A 1 -6.28 20.02 7.41
N LEU A 2 -6.03 19.04 8.30
CA LEU A 2 -7.01 17.98 8.65
C LEU A 2 -8.36 18.46 9.21
N LYS A 3 -8.41 19.64 9.87
CA LYS A 3 -9.68 20.24 10.35
C LYS A 3 -10.67 20.57 9.23
N LEU A 4 -10.18 20.70 7.99
CA LEU A 4 -10.98 21.02 6.81
C LEU A 4 -11.39 19.76 6.02
N VAL A 5 -10.90 18.58 6.41
CA VAL A 5 -11.19 17.32 5.71
C VAL A 5 -12.41 16.67 6.37
N PRO A 6 -13.50 16.39 5.63
CA PRO A 6 -14.71 15.76 6.15
C PRO A 6 -14.39 14.44 6.89
N ASN A 7 -15.06 14.16 8.01
CA ASN A 7 -14.79 12.96 8.84
C ASN A 7 -15.28 11.66 8.17
N GLU A 8 -16.14 11.80 7.17
CA GLU A 8 -16.61 10.73 6.30
C GLU A 8 -15.47 10.17 5.45
N LEU A 9 -14.38 10.92 5.22
CA LEU A 9 -13.22 10.41 4.49
C LEU A 9 -12.22 9.74 5.44
N ALA A 10 -11.83 8.52 5.10
CA ALA A 10 -10.76 7.82 5.79
C ALA A 10 -9.42 8.54 5.59
N LEU A 11 -8.55 8.45 6.59
CA LEU A 11 -7.15 8.89 6.52
C LEU A 11 -6.28 7.67 6.25
N ASP A 12 -5.58 7.66 5.13
CA ASP A 12 -4.47 6.74 4.91
C ASP A 12 -3.21 7.33 5.53
N VAL A 13 -2.67 6.65 6.54
CA VAL A 13 -1.39 6.99 7.17
C VAL A 13 -0.32 6.10 6.55
N GLU A 14 0.33 6.65 5.52
CA GLU A 14 1.50 6.01 4.94
C GLU A 14 2.68 6.05 5.92
N VAL A 15 3.06 4.88 6.41
CA VAL A 15 4.19 4.65 7.29
C VAL A 15 5.45 4.52 6.44
N LYS A 16 6.20 5.62 6.36
CA LYS A 16 7.51 5.64 5.69
C LYS A 16 8.54 4.91 6.55
N TYR A 17 9.10 3.85 5.98
CA TYR A 17 10.22 3.09 6.53
C TYR A 17 11.14 2.69 5.37
N PRO A 18 12.46 2.50 5.58
CA PRO A 18 13.36 1.98 4.56
C PRO A 18 12.75 0.78 3.83
N VAL A 19 12.87 0.77 2.51
CA VAL A 19 12.15 -0.18 1.65
C VAL A 19 12.90 -1.50 1.52
N GLU A 20 14.20 -1.44 1.78
CA GLU A 20 15.08 -2.58 1.86
C GLU A 20 14.69 -3.49 3.02
N THR A 21 14.77 -4.78 2.73
CA THR A 21 14.46 -5.87 3.64
C THR A 21 15.64 -6.83 3.70
N PRO A 22 15.70 -7.73 4.68
CA PRO A 22 16.69 -8.80 4.67
C PRO A 22 16.69 -9.60 3.36
N LEU A 23 15.52 -9.72 2.73
CA LEU A 23 15.37 -10.40 1.44
C LEU A 23 15.96 -9.60 0.28
N SER A 24 15.75 -8.29 0.21
CA SER A 24 16.39 -7.46 -0.81
C SER A 24 17.90 -7.37 -0.58
N ALA A 25 18.35 -7.28 0.68
CA ALA A 25 19.76 -7.28 1.05
C ALA A 25 20.48 -8.57 0.59
N PHE A 26 19.84 -9.74 0.77
CA PHE A 26 20.37 -11.00 0.26
C PHE A 26 20.60 -10.95 -1.26
N ARG A 27 19.62 -10.46 -2.03
CA ARG A 27 19.75 -10.33 -3.49
C ARG A 27 20.78 -9.28 -3.90
N LEU A 28 20.89 -8.17 -3.15
CA LEU A 28 21.92 -7.15 -3.39
C LEU A 28 23.34 -7.73 -3.28
N ILE A 29 23.59 -8.58 -2.28
CA ILE A 29 24.90 -9.22 -2.09
C ILE A 29 25.16 -10.24 -3.20
N HIS A 30 24.21 -11.15 -3.44
CA HIS A 30 24.43 -12.30 -4.31
C HIS A 30 24.23 -12.04 -5.81
N GLU A 31 23.38 -11.08 -6.18
CA GLU A 31 23.04 -10.79 -7.58
C GLU A 31 23.66 -9.48 -8.08
N GLN A 32 23.89 -8.50 -7.19
CA GLN A 32 24.39 -7.16 -7.56
C GLN A 32 25.81 -6.89 -7.04
N GLY A 33 26.44 -7.84 -6.34
CA GLY A 33 27.82 -7.74 -5.88
C GLY A 33 28.06 -6.69 -4.79
N GLN A 34 27.03 -6.29 -4.04
CA GLN A 34 27.19 -5.42 -2.87
C GLN A 34 27.99 -6.14 -1.78
N SER A 35 28.80 -5.40 -1.02
CA SER A 35 29.58 -5.99 0.07
C SER A 35 28.70 -6.38 1.25
N GLU A 36 29.03 -7.49 1.94
CA GLU A 36 28.32 -7.88 3.16
C GLU A 36 28.38 -6.77 4.23
N ASP A 37 29.53 -6.09 4.34
CA ASP A 37 29.72 -4.97 5.26
C ASP A 37 28.73 -3.81 5.03
N SER A 38 28.32 -3.55 3.77
CA SER A 38 27.38 -2.45 3.47
C SER A 38 25.95 -2.77 3.87
N LEU A 39 25.63 -4.05 4.11
CA LEU A 39 24.29 -4.56 4.40
C LEU A 39 24.21 -5.35 5.71
N ALA A 40 25.26 -5.32 6.54
CA ALA A 40 25.36 -6.08 7.78
C ALA A 40 24.17 -5.90 8.72
N GLY A 41 23.59 -4.69 8.76
CA GLY A 41 22.42 -4.37 9.58
C GLY A 41 21.14 -5.13 9.21
N TYR A 42 21.00 -5.63 7.97
CA TYR A 42 19.82 -6.38 7.53
C TYR A 42 19.86 -7.86 7.97
N GLY A 43 21.06 -8.41 8.19
CA GLY A 43 21.24 -9.78 8.68
C GLY A 43 21.12 -9.92 10.19
N CYS A 44 21.20 -8.81 10.93
CA CYS A 44 21.11 -8.78 12.39
C CYS A 44 19.67 -8.46 12.83
N PRO A 45 18.95 -9.40 13.50
CA PRO A 45 17.59 -9.14 13.95
C PRO A 45 17.45 -7.93 14.87
N TYR A 46 18.49 -7.63 15.66
CA TYR A 46 18.52 -6.46 16.53
C TYR A 46 18.66 -5.14 15.77
N ASP A 47 19.36 -5.12 14.65
CA ASP A 47 19.57 -3.88 13.87
C ASP A 47 18.40 -3.62 12.90
N TYR A 48 17.69 -4.67 12.46
CA TYR A 48 16.55 -4.53 11.54
C TYR A 48 15.18 -4.58 12.23
N PHE A 49 14.85 -5.69 12.90
CA PHE A 49 13.49 -5.93 13.40
C PHE A 49 13.17 -5.15 14.68
N TYR A 50 14.15 -4.93 15.57
CA TYR A 50 13.90 -4.14 16.79
C TYR A 50 13.53 -2.68 16.48
N PRO A 51 14.22 -1.95 15.58
CA PRO A 51 13.78 -0.62 15.16
C PRO A 51 12.39 -0.59 14.53
N ILE A 52 12.04 -1.55 13.67
CA ILE A 52 10.68 -1.68 13.11
C ILE A 52 9.65 -1.84 14.23
N ASN A 53 9.91 -2.74 15.16
CA ASN A 53 9.01 -3.03 16.28
C ASN A 53 8.78 -1.80 17.16
N LYS A 54 9.87 -1.10 17.50
CA LYS A 54 9.85 0.14 18.30
C LYS A 54 9.15 1.28 17.55
N TYR A 55 9.35 1.40 16.25
CA TYR A 55 8.66 2.38 15.41
C TYR A 55 7.15 2.13 15.41
N ALA A 56 6.74 0.88 15.19
CA ALA A 56 5.34 0.47 15.23
C ALA A 56 4.69 0.83 16.57
N ASP A 57 5.34 0.52 17.69
CA ASP A 57 4.82 0.85 19.03
C ASP A 57 4.63 2.35 19.23
N ASN A 58 5.61 3.16 18.82
CA ASN A 58 5.51 4.61 18.94
C ASN A 58 4.39 5.18 18.07
N LEU A 59 4.25 4.69 16.83
CA LEU A 59 3.19 5.09 15.92
C LEU A 59 1.81 4.75 16.49
N LEU A 60 1.61 3.50 16.93
CA LEU A 60 0.32 3.05 17.47
C LEU A 60 -0.05 3.80 18.75
N ASN A 61 0.91 4.00 19.65
CA ASN A 61 0.70 4.82 20.85
C ASN A 61 0.29 6.26 20.53
N MET A 62 0.85 6.85 19.48
CA MET A 62 0.46 8.18 19.01
C MET A 62 -0.96 8.16 18.43
N LEU A 63 -1.27 7.20 17.57
CA LEU A 63 -2.60 7.08 16.94
C LEU A 63 -3.70 6.81 17.95
N TRP A 64 -3.48 5.98 18.97
CA TRP A 64 -4.48 5.79 20.03
C TRP A 64 -4.74 7.05 20.85
N LYS A 65 -3.73 7.91 21.03
CA LYS A 65 -3.88 9.19 21.74
C LYS A 65 -4.56 10.27 20.88
N LEU A 66 -4.31 10.28 19.57
CA LEU A 66 -4.66 11.41 18.69
C LEU A 66 -5.71 11.08 17.60
N GLY A 67 -5.93 9.80 17.28
CA GLY A 67 -6.74 9.34 16.15
C GLY A 67 -8.24 9.54 16.28
N ARG A 68 -8.76 9.66 17.53
CA ARG A 68 -10.17 9.95 17.84
C ARG A 68 -11.15 9.06 17.02
N ASN A 69 -12.25 9.61 16.53
CA ASN A 69 -13.30 8.89 15.80
C ASN A 69 -13.06 8.84 14.28
N ARG A 70 -11.84 9.11 13.80
CA ARG A 70 -11.57 9.12 12.36
C ARG A 70 -11.29 7.69 11.89
N ARG A 71 -11.84 7.33 10.72
CA ARG A 71 -11.45 6.10 10.03
C ARG A 71 -10.00 6.24 9.57
N ILE A 72 -9.13 5.37 10.06
CA ILE A 72 -7.69 5.39 9.76
C ILE A 72 -7.33 4.04 9.14
N ILE A 73 -6.58 4.11 8.05
CA ILE A 73 -5.91 2.99 7.40
C ILE A 73 -4.41 3.20 7.60
N LEU A 74 -3.69 2.13 7.88
CA LEU A 74 -2.23 2.15 7.90
C LEU A 74 -1.73 1.49 6.62
N SER A 75 -0.75 2.10 5.98
CA SER A 75 -0.16 1.54 4.78
C SER A 75 1.36 1.70 4.80
N SER A 76 2.11 0.81 4.15
CA SER A 76 3.55 0.97 4.00
C SER A 76 4.05 0.27 2.75
N PHE A 77 5.11 0.81 2.15
CA PHE A 77 5.90 0.09 1.17
C PHE A 77 6.79 -0.98 1.79
N ASN A 78 7.12 -0.89 3.08
CA ASN A 78 7.92 -1.91 3.73
C ASN A 78 7.00 -3.06 4.21
N PRO A 79 7.16 -4.28 3.68
CA PRO A 79 6.29 -5.41 4.04
C PRO A 79 6.48 -5.88 5.48
N ASP A 80 7.68 -5.76 6.05
CA ASP A 80 7.96 -6.16 7.44
C ASP A 80 7.38 -5.15 8.45
N MET A 81 7.28 -3.87 8.06
CA MET A 81 6.55 -2.83 8.78
C MET A 81 5.04 -3.10 8.76
N CYS A 82 4.46 -3.44 7.61
CA CYS A 82 3.06 -3.87 7.52
C CYS A 82 2.78 -5.09 8.41
N LEU A 83 3.66 -6.10 8.41
CA LEU A 83 3.53 -7.26 9.27
C LEU A 83 3.57 -6.89 10.76
N ALA A 84 4.51 -6.03 11.17
CA ALA A 84 4.61 -5.56 12.55
C ALA A 84 3.34 -4.81 12.99
N LEU A 85 2.77 -3.96 12.13
CA LEU A 85 1.51 -3.27 12.41
C LEU A 85 0.34 -4.24 12.52
N LYS A 86 0.26 -5.25 11.65
CA LYS A 86 -0.84 -6.22 11.70
C LYS A 86 -0.77 -7.10 12.96
N LEU A 87 0.43 -7.49 13.39
CA LEU A 87 0.60 -8.32 14.58
C LEU A 87 0.33 -7.57 15.89
N LYS A 88 0.58 -6.27 15.93
CA LYS A 88 0.48 -5.46 17.16
C LYS A 88 -0.92 -4.93 17.45
N GLN A 89 -1.83 -4.93 16.47
CA GLN A 89 -3.16 -4.37 16.63
C GLN A 89 -4.16 -4.92 15.61
N SER A 90 -5.45 -4.78 15.90
CA SER A 90 -6.55 -5.17 15.01
C SER A 90 -7.58 -4.05 14.81
N THR A 91 -7.26 -2.82 15.19
CA THR A 91 -8.15 -1.65 15.16
C THR A 91 -8.14 -0.94 13.81
N TYR A 92 -6.96 -0.77 13.22
CA TYR A 92 -6.74 -0.09 11.95
C TYR A 92 -6.41 -1.13 10.88
N PRO A 93 -7.10 -1.10 9.72
CA PRO A 93 -6.72 -1.92 8.57
C PRO A 93 -5.29 -1.62 8.16
N VAL A 94 -4.53 -2.67 7.85
CA VAL A 94 -3.15 -2.56 7.37
C VAL A 94 -3.09 -3.00 5.92
N LEU A 95 -2.67 -2.10 5.03
CA LEU A 95 -2.56 -2.35 3.59
C LEU A 95 -1.10 -2.29 3.14
N PHE A 96 -0.75 -3.12 2.17
CA PHE A 96 0.58 -3.12 1.56
C PHE A 96 0.64 -2.19 0.35
N ILE A 97 1.54 -1.21 0.34
CA ILE A 97 1.73 -0.36 -0.82
C ILE A 97 2.74 -1.00 -1.76
N SER A 98 2.39 -1.12 -3.04
CA SER A 98 3.29 -1.70 -4.03
C SER A 98 3.21 -1.00 -5.37
N ARG A 99 4.40 -0.81 -5.97
CA ARG A 99 4.56 -0.40 -7.37
C ARG A 99 4.36 -1.55 -8.35
N ALA A 100 4.19 -2.79 -7.88
CA ALA A 100 3.86 -3.95 -8.71
C ALA A 100 4.81 -4.14 -9.92
N GLY A 101 6.12 -3.98 -9.69
CA GLY A 101 7.15 -4.14 -10.72
C GLY A 101 7.29 -2.96 -11.68
N LEU A 102 6.56 -1.87 -11.48
CA LEU A 102 6.73 -0.65 -12.27
C LEU A 102 8.07 0.00 -11.92
N ASP A 103 8.97 -0.02 -12.90
CA ASP A 103 10.26 0.64 -12.81
C ASP A 103 10.07 2.13 -13.11
N THR A 104 10.28 2.98 -12.11
CA THR A 104 10.43 4.41 -12.37
C THR A 104 11.91 4.62 -12.66
N SER A 105 12.26 4.76 -13.94
CA SER A 105 13.62 4.97 -14.46
C SER A 105 14.39 6.13 -13.81
N ASP A 106 13.74 6.92 -12.94
CA ASP A 106 14.18 8.23 -12.49
C ASP A 106 14.50 8.30 -10.98
N SER A 107 14.57 7.18 -10.24
CA SER A 107 14.93 7.26 -8.81
C SER A 107 15.65 6.05 -8.23
N ILE A 108 16.32 6.29 -7.09
CA ILE A 108 17.04 5.35 -6.21
C ILE A 108 16.19 4.14 -5.75
N ASP A 109 14.88 4.14 -6.07
CA ASP A 109 13.85 3.23 -5.60
C ASP A 109 13.80 1.86 -6.33
N TRP A 110 14.76 1.55 -7.20
CA TRP A 110 14.83 0.25 -7.89
C TRP A 110 14.88 -0.94 -6.92
N ALA A 111 15.30 -0.72 -5.66
CA ALA A 111 15.36 -1.75 -4.61
C ALA A 111 14.02 -2.48 -4.39
N HIS A 112 12.87 -1.83 -4.67
CA HIS A 112 11.57 -2.49 -4.61
C HIS A 112 11.47 -3.66 -5.59
N THR A 113 12.09 -3.58 -6.76
CA THR A 113 12.03 -4.63 -7.78
C THR A 113 12.77 -5.90 -7.35
N LEU A 114 13.65 -5.79 -6.36
CA LEU A 114 14.35 -6.94 -5.79
C LEU A 114 13.49 -7.73 -4.82
N ASP A 115 12.50 -7.13 -4.16
CA ASP A 115 11.65 -7.88 -3.24
C ASP A 115 10.57 -8.63 -4.04
N PRO A 116 10.50 -9.98 -3.97
CA PRO A 116 9.47 -10.78 -4.64
C PRO A 116 8.03 -10.35 -4.30
N ARG A 117 7.82 -9.68 -3.16
CA ARG A 117 6.50 -9.18 -2.76
C ARG A 117 6.05 -8.00 -3.62
N HIS A 118 6.97 -7.28 -4.25
CA HIS A 118 6.68 -6.10 -5.07
C HIS A 118 6.66 -6.36 -6.58
N VAL A 119 7.09 -7.53 -7.06
CA VAL A 119 7.37 -7.78 -8.50
C VAL A 119 6.14 -7.69 -9.41
N SER A 120 4.95 -7.92 -8.87
CA SER A 120 3.69 -7.77 -9.59
C SER A 120 2.54 -7.43 -8.63
N ALA A 121 1.43 -6.96 -9.19
CA ALA A 121 0.25 -6.65 -8.40
C ALA A 121 -0.34 -7.91 -7.73
N LEU A 122 -0.36 -9.03 -8.47
CA LEU A 122 -0.81 -10.31 -7.93
C LEU A 122 0.13 -10.81 -6.82
N SER A 123 1.45 -10.73 -7.00
CA SER A 123 2.42 -11.09 -5.95
C SER A 123 2.21 -10.26 -4.67
N SER A 124 1.90 -8.97 -4.84
CA SER A 124 1.62 -8.06 -3.73
C SER A 124 0.34 -8.47 -2.98
N ALA A 125 -0.73 -8.81 -3.73
CA ALA A 125 -1.99 -9.28 -3.16
C ALA A 125 -1.86 -10.65 -2.48
N CYS A 126 -1.14 -11.60 -3.10
CA CYS A 126 -0.83 -12.90 -2.53
C CYS A 126 -0.08 -12.75 -1.20
N TRP A 127 0.93 -11.88 -1.15
CA TRP A 127 1.64 -11.62 0.09
C TRP A 127 0.74 -11.00 1.15
N ALA A 128 -0.08 -10.01 0.81
CA ALA A 128 -1.03 -9.40 1.73
C ALA A 128 -1.99 -10.45 2.33
N HIS A 129 -2.50 -11.38 1.51
CA HIS A 129 -3.32 -12.49 1.99
C HIS A 129 -2.55 -13.41 2.95
N LEU A 130 -1.34 -13.85 2.57
CA LEU A 130 -0.50 -14.73 3.39
C LEU A 130 -0.12 -14.10 4.74
N ALA A 131 0.11 -12.79 4.76
CA ALA A 131 0.42 -12.03 5.97
C ALA A 131 -0.83 -11.60 6.77
N ASN A 132 -2.03 -12.03 6.35
CA ASN A 132 -3.31 -11.67 6.96
C ASN A 132 -3.54 -10.14 7.03
N LEU A 133 -3.01 -9.41 6.05
CA LEU A 133 -3.27 -7.98 5.88
C LEU A 133 -4.69 -7.74 5.37
N ASP A 134 -5.14 -6.50 5.47
CA ASP A 134 -6.51 -6.12 5.09
C ASP A 134 -6.62 -5.72 3.61
N GLY A 135 -5.49 -5.60 2.90
CA GLY A 135 -5.48 -5.31 1.48
C GLY A 135 -4.17 -4.79 0.92
N VAL A 136 -4.26 -4.17 -0.25
CA VAL A 136 -3.15 -3.57 -0.99
C VAL A 136 -3.48 -2.15 -1.46
N VAL A 137 -2.45 -1.32 -1.58
CA VAL A 137 -2.47 -0.02 -2.25
C VAL A 137 -1.60 -0.14 -3.50
N LEU A 138 -2.19 -0.02 -4.69
CA LEU A 138 -1.52 -0.31 -5.96
C LEU A 138 -1.48 0.91 -6.88
N HIS A 139 -0.47 1.00 -7.73
CA HIS A 139 -0.44 2.05 -8.73
C HIS A 139 -1.60 1.87 -9.72
N SER A 140 -2.24 2.98 -10.10
CA SER A 140 -3.49 2.98 -10.86
C SER A 140 -3.37 2.28 -12.21
N CYS A 141 -2.21 2.32 -12.86
CA CYS A 141 -1.99 1.65 -14.14
C CYS A 141 -2.05 0.11 -14.04
N CYS A 142 -1.85 -0.48 -12.86
CA CYS A 142 -2.03 -1.92 -12.63
C CYS A 142 -3.51 -2.34 -12.59
N LEU A 143 -4.41 -1.36 -12.57
CA LEU A 143 -5.85 -1.53 -12.38
C LEU A 143 -6.65 -0.90 -13.52
N GLN A 144 -5.99 -0.33 -14.53
CA GLN A 144 -6.64 0.35 -15.64
C GLN A 144 -6.94 -0.63 -16.78
N ALA A 145 -8.14 -0.53 -17.33
CA ALA A 145 -8.48 -1.17 -18.59
C ALA A 145 -7.73 -0.49 -19.74
N SER A 146 -7.12 -1.30 -20.61
CA SER A 146 -6.74 -0.89 -21.95
C SER A 146 -7.99 -0.46 -22.74
N PRO A 147 -7.87 0.31 -23.86
CA PRO A 147 -8.98 0.55 -24.78
C PRO A 147 -9.72 -0.73 -25.21
N SER A 148 -9.07 -1.89 -25.11
CA SER A 148 -9.62 -3.23 -25.41
C SER A 148 -10.33 -3.92 -24.23
N GLY A 149 -10.45 -3.26 -23.07
CA GLY A 149 -10.96 -3.85 -21.82
C GLY A 149 -9.84 -4.09 -20.78
N THR A 150 -10.21 -4.67 -19.63
CA THR A 150 -9.20 -5.14 -18.66
C THR A 150 -8.35 -6.23 -19.30
N ASP A 151 -7.04 -6.21 -19.08
CA ASP A 151 -6.19 -7.33 -19.51
C ASP A 151 -6.38 -8.55 -18.58
N GLU A 152 -5.79 -9.69 -18.97
CA GLU A 152 -5.92 -10.93 -18.21
C GLU A 152 -5.32 -10.81 -16.80
N SER A 153 -4.17 -10.15 -16.68
CA SER A 153 -3.50 -9.90 -15.39
C SER A 153 -4.36 -9.10 -14.43
N THR A 154 -5.07 -8.09 -14.93
CA THR A 154 -6.00 -7.27 -14.15
C THR A 154 -7.21 -8.09 -13.72
N ARG A 155 -7.76 -8.94 -14.61
CA ARG A 155 -8.87 -9.83 -14.26
C ARG A 155 -8.47 -10.82 -13.16
N GLU A 156 -7.32 -11.45 -13.30
CA GLU A 156 -6.78 -12.39 -12.32
C GLU A 156 -6.60 -11.72 -10.96
N LEU A 157 -6.00 -10.53 -10.94
CA LEU A 157 -5.85 -9.73 -9.73
C LEU A 157 -7.20 -9.41 -9.07
N LEU A 158 -8.17 -8.91 -9.84
CA LEU A 158 -9.49 -8.54 -9.30
C LEU A 158 -10.24 -9.77 -8.76
N SER A 159 -10.14 -10.92 -9.44
CA SER A 159 -10.70 -12.19 -8.94
C SER A 159 -10.05 -12.57 -7.61
N PHE A 160 -8.71 -12.57 -7.56
CA PHE A 160 -7.97 -12.92 -6.35
C PHE A 160 -8.34 -12.02 -5.16
N LEU A 161 -8.43 -10.70 -5.38
CA LEU A 161 -8.82 -9.74 -4.35
C LEU A 161 -10.23 -10.02 -3.83
N SER A 162 -11.19 -10.26 -4.73
CA SER A 162 -12.58 -10.58 -4.39
C SER A 162 -12.69 -11.88 -3.60
N ASP A 163 -12.08 -12.96 -4.10
CA ASP A 163 -12.14 -14.30 -3.50
C ASP A 163 -11.55 -14.33 -2.09
N ASN A 164 -10.52 -13.51 -1.85
CA ASN A 164 -9.84 -13.40 -0.56
C ASN A 164 -10.30 -12.21 0.30
N ARG A 165 -11.34 -11.48 -0.14
CA ARG A 165 -11.89 -10.30 0.56
C ARG A 165 -10.84 -9.26 0.92
N LEU A 166 -9.85 -9.07 0.06
CA LEU A 166 -8.79 -8.09 0.24
C LEU A 166 -9.25 -6.73 -0.28
N SER A 167 -8.98 -5.69 0.52
CA SER A 167 -9.20 -4.32 0.06
C SER A 167 -8.18 -3.95 -1.03
N CYS A 168 -8.60 -3.13 -1.99
CA CYS A 168 -7.70 -2.57 -2.98
C CYS A 168 -7.99 -1.08 -3.17
N ILE A 169 -6.94 -0.27 -3.00
CA ILE A 169 -7.02 1.18 -3.15
C ILE A 169 -5.95 1.62 -4.17
N PRO A 170 -6.32 2.22 -5.31
CA PRO A 170 -5.36 2.75 -6.27
C PRO A 170 -4.76 4.08 -5.80
N TYR A 171 -3.49 4.28 -6.12
CA TYR A 171 -2.79 5.57 -6.06
C TYR A 171 -2.20 5.93 -7.43
N GLY A 172 -1.81 7.19 -7.64
CA GLY A 172 -1.13 7.61 -8.88
C GLY A 172 -1.93 8.64 -9.70
N PRO A 173 -1.45 8.98 -10.90
CA PRO A 173 -2.05 10.02 -11.72
C PRO A 173 -3.46 9.62 -12.21
N GLY A 174 -4.34 10.62 -12.38
CA GLY A 174 -5.66 10.47 -12.98
C GLY A 174 -6.77 9.90 -12.08
N ILE A 175 -6.44 9.40 -10.89
CA ILE A 175 -7.43 8.71 -10.03
C ILE A 175 -8.43 9.62 -9.33
N SER A 176 -8.11 10.91 -9.22
CA SER A 176 -8.97 11.89 -8.55
C SER A 176 -10.16 12.32 -9.43
N THR A 177 -10.20 11.92 -10.70
CA THR A 177 -11.29 12.25 -11.63
C THR A 177 -12.58 11.50 -11.30
N ALA A 178 -13.74 12.15 -11.50
CA ALA A 178 -15.04 11.50 -11.28
C ALA A 178 -15.22 10.23 -12.13
N ASP A 179 -14.70 10.22 -13.35
CA ASP A 179 -14.77 9.06 -14.24
C ASP A 179 -13.96 7.88 -13.73
N TYR A 180 -12.74 8.12 -13.21
CA TYR A 180 -11.96 7.05 -12.59
C TYR A 180 -12.64 6.51 -11.33
N ARG A 181 -13.28 7.34 -10.52
CA ARG A 181 -14.01 6.87 -9.32
C ARG A 181 -15.20 5.98 -9.69
N LYS A 182 -15.98 6.36 -10.72
CA LYS A 182 -17.06 5.51 -11.26
C LYS A 182 -16.50 4.19 -11.82
N TYR A 183 -15.37 4.25 -12.52
CA TYR A 183 -14.68 3.06 -13.01
C TYR A 183 -14.23 2.13 -11.87
N ALA A 184 -13.57 2.69 -10.85
CA ALA A 184 -13.07 1.97 -9.68
C ALA A 184 -14.22 1.29 -8.91
N ALA A 185 -15.36 1.98 -8.74
CA ALA A 185 -16.56 1.39 -8.15
C ALA A 185 -17.12 0.24 -8.99
N ARG A 186 -17.16 0.39 -10.33
CA ARG A 186 -17.66 -0.64 -11.25
C ARG A 186 -16.84 -1.92 -11.25
N ILE A 187 -15.52 -1.82 -11.08
CA ILE A 187 -14.63 -2.99 -11.03
C ILE A 187 -14.46 -3.56 -9.61
N GLY A 188 -15.18 -3.01 -8.62
CA GLY A 188 -15.19 -3.53 -7.26
C GLY A 188 -14.01 -3.11 -6.37
N LEU A 189 -13.33 -2.00 -6.67
CA LEU A 189 -12.30 -1.48 -5.76
C LEU A 189 -12.93 -0.98 -4.45
N THR A 190 -12.13 -0.91 -3.38
CA THR A 190 -12.61 -0.53 -2.04
C THR A 190 -12.70 0.98 -1.85
N GLY A 191 -11.86 1.72 -2.58
CA GLY A 191 -11.77 3.18 -2.52
C GLY A 191 -10.79 3.70 -3.56
N VAL A 192 -10.43 4.99 -3.47
CA VAL A 192 -9.34 5.61 -4.24
C VAL A 192 -8.57 6.59 -3.35
N CYS A 193 -7.25 6.71 -3.54
CA CYS A 193 -6.49 7.80 -2.94
C CYS A 193 -6.83 9.13 -3.65
N ILE A 194 -6.91 10.23 -2.91
CA ILE A 194 -7.26 11.54 -3.47
C ILE A 194 -6.19 12.55 -3.06
N ASN A 195 -5.60 13.22 -4.03
CA ASN A 195 -4.51 14.18 -3.80
C ASN A 195 -5.03 15.54 -3.30
N ASP A 196 -6.15 16.02 -3.83
CA ASP A 196 -6.74 17.31 -3.48
C ASP A 196 -8.16 17.17 -2.92
N VAL A 197 -8.23 16.81 -1.64
CA VAL A 197 -9.50 16.53 -0.98
C VAL A 197 -10.32 17.81 -0.74
N VAL A 198 -9.66 18.95 -0.50
CA VAL A 198 -10.36 20.17 -0.07
C VAL A 198 -11.11 20.80 -1.23
N ASP A 199 -10.52 20.83 -2.42
CA ASP A 199 -11.19 21.42 -3.58
C ASP A 199 -12.21 20.47 -4.20
N LEU A 200 -11.93 19.17 -4.24
CA LEU A 200 -12.88 18.18 -4.73
C LEU A 200 -14.13 18.06 -3.85
N ALA A 201 -14.00 18.14 -2.53
CA ALA A 201 -15.14 18.08 -1.63
C ALA A 201 -16.10 19.28 -1.76
N LYS A 202 -15.67 20.39 -2.39
CA LYS A 202 -16.52 21.56 -2.65
C LYS A 202 -17.38 21.37 -3.90
N THR A 203 -16.90 20.59 -4.86
CA THR A 203 -17.49 20.49 -6.21
C THR A 203 -18.15 19.15 -6.46
N GLU A 204 -17.81 18.11 -5.70
CA GLU A 204 -18.24 16.74 -5.96
C GLU A 204 -18.62 16.00 -4.67
N ASP A 205 -19.58 15.06 -4.77
CA ASP A 205 -19.83 14.10 -3.71
C ASP A 205 -18.75 13.02 -3.72
N LEU A 206 -18.00 12.93 -2.63
CA LEU A 206 -16.91 11.98 -2.45
C LEU A 206 -17.34 10.67 -1.78
N ARG A 207 -18.65 10.49 -1.53
CA ARG A 207 -19.18 9.25 -0.97
C ARG A 207 -19.03 8.11 -1.97
N TRP A 208 -18.53 6.98 -1.45
CA TRP A 208 -18.47 5.72 -2.19
C TRP A 208 -19.85 5.07 -2.13
N THR A 209 -20.58 5.07 -3.25
CA THR A 209 -21.76 4.21 -3.42
C THR A 209 -21.31 2.96 -4.16
N PRO A 210 -21.24 1.79 -3.51
CA PRO A 210 -21.08 0.52 -4.20
C PRO A 210 -22.17 0.39 -5.27
N ALA A 211 -21.84 -0.23 -6.41
CA ALA A 211 -22.88 -0.66 -7.33
C ALA A 211 -23.79 -1.67 -6.61
N GLU A 212 -25.11 -1.45 -6.68
CA GLU A 212 -26.13 -2.41 -6.19
C GLU A 212 -26.04 -3.76 -6.90
#